data_AF-A0A7X2SZE4-F1
#
_entry.id   AF-A0A7X2SZE4-F1
#
_cell.length_a   1.000
_cell.length_b   1.000
_cell.length_c   1.000
_cell.angle_alpha   90.00
_cell.angle_beta   90.00
_cell.angle_gamma   90.00
#
_symmetry.space_group_name_H-M   'P 1'
#
loop_
_entity.id
_entity.type
_entity.pdbx_description
1 polymer ?
#
loop_
_entity_poly.entity_id
_entity_poly.type
_entity_poly.pdbx_seq_one_letter_code
_entity_poly.pdbx_strand_id
1 'polypeptide(L)' 'MEELNHSLFTAINATPASPAWLLQLATFFAKDLIAIVPLLIVAMWLWGPRDQVSSQRVLVLKTG' A
#
# COMPACT_ATOMS: atom_id res chain seq x y z
N MET A 1 -31.13 7.22 -3.80
CA MET A 1 -29.71 6.83 -3.92
C MET A 1 -28.91 7.89 -4.67
N GLU A 2 -29.43 8.46 -5.76
CA GLU A 2 -28.72 9.47 -6.56
C GLU A 2 -28.33 10.72 -5.75
N GLU A 3 -29.22 11.30 -4.96
CA GLU A 3 -28.93 12.51 -4.17
C GLU A 3 -27.81 12.31 -3.14
N LEU A 4 -27.79 11.15 -2.47
CA LEU A 4 -26.72 10.77 -1.55
C LEU A 4 -25.39 10.58 -2.28
N ASN A 5 -25.40 9.94 -3.45
CA ASN A 5 -24.18 9.77 -4.23
C ASN A 5 -23.65 11.13 -4.70
N HIS A 6 -24.51 12.00 -5.20
CA HIS A 6 -24.14 13.34 -5.64
C HIS A 6 -23.56 14.20 -4.50
N SER A 7 -24.15 14.13 -3.30
CA SER A 7 -23.64 14.88 -2.15
C SER A 7 -22.25 14.37 -1.73
N LEU A 8 -22.06 13.05 -1.69
CA LEU A 8 -20.76 12.44 -1.37
C LEU A 8 -19.70 12.78 -2.42
N PHE A 9 -20.01 12.67 -3.72
CA PHE A 9 -19.08 13.03 -4.79
C PHE A 9 -18.69 14.51 -4.72
N THR A 10 -19.65 15.39 -4.47
CA THR A 10 -19.37 16.83 -4.34
C THR A 10 -18.50 17.13 -3.13
N ALA A 11 -18.70 16.42 -2.02
CA ALA A 11 -17.92 16.60 -0.79
C ALA A 11 -16.44 16.22 -0.96
N ILE A 12 -16.13 15.22 -1.79
CA ILE A 12 -14.75 14.76 -2.01
C ILE A 12 -14.08 15.38 -3.24
N ASN A 13 -14.84 15.94 -4.16
CA ASN A 13 -14.30 16.50 -5.40
C ASN A 13 -13.42 17.72 -5.11
N ALA A 14 -12.29 17.77 -5.82
CA ALA A 14 -11.46 18.97 -5.83
C ALA A 14 -12.24 20.16 -6.41
N THR A 15 -12.05 21.33 -5.81
CA THR A 15 -12.62 22.60 -6.28
C THR A 15 -11.48 23.57 -6.64
N PRO A 16 -11.75 24.67 -7.36
CA PRO A 16 -10.73 25.69 -7.64
C PRO A 16 -10.11 26.31 -6.38
N ALA A 17 -10.80 26.26 -5.24
CA ALA A 17 -10.32 26.73 -3.94
C ALA A 17 -9.52 25.66 -3.17
N SER A 18 -9.39 24.43 -3.70
CA SER A 18 -8.65 23.36 -3.04
C SER A 18 -7.17 23.75 -2.87
N PRO A 19 -6.59 23.53 -1.68
CA PRO A 19 -5.18 23.83 -1.45
C PRO A 19 -4.26 23.07 -2.40
N ALA A 20 -3.25 23.76 -2.95
CA ALA A 20 -2.31 23.18 -3.90
C ALA A 20 -1.56 21.94 -3.34
N TRP A 21 -1.21 21.93 -2.05
CA TRP A 21 -0.54 20.80 -1.42
C TRP A 21 -1.40 19.52 -1.42
N LEU A 22 -2.73 19.66 -1.28
CA LEU A 22 -3.65 18.53 -1.26
C LEU A 22 -3.78 17.93 -2.66
N LEU A 23 -3.80 18.78 -3.70
CA LEU A 23 -3.80 18.35 -5.10
C LEU A 23 -2.49 17.64 -5.46
N GLN A 24 -1.35 18.16 -4.98
CA GLN A 24 -0.04 17.52 -5.15
C GLN A 24 -0.01 16.15 -4.48
N LEU A 25 -0.51 16.04 -3.25
CA LEU A 25 -0.60 14.77 -2.52
C LEU A 25 -1.50 13.75 -3.25
N ALA A 26 -2.68 14.17 -3.71
CA ALA A 26 -3.58 13.31 -4.47
C ALA A 26 -2.94 12.84 -5.79
N THR A 27 -2.23 13.73 -6.47
CA THR A 27 -1.49 13.41 -7.72
C THR A 27 -0.35 12.43 -7.46
N PHE A 28 0.36 12.59 -6.35
CA PHE A 28 1.42 11.67 -5.91
C PHE A 28 0.84 10.26 -5.70
N PHE A 29 -0.26 10.11 -4.96
CA PHE A 29 -0.89 8.81 -4.80
C PHE A 29 -1.36 8.21 -6.13
N ALA A 30 -1.93 9.03 -7.02
CA ALA A 30 -2.44 8.56 -8.31
C ALA A 30 -1.34 8.05 -9.26
N LYS A 31 -0.14 8.63 -9.21
CA LYS A 31 0.95 8.34 -10.16
C LYS A 31 2.03 7.45 -9.58
N ASP A 32 2.43 7.70 -8.35
CA ASP A 32 3.65 7.11 -7.78
C ASP A 32 3.36 5.83 -7.01
N LEU A 33 2.15 5.66 -6.47
CA LEU A 33 1.80 4.49 -5.67
C LEU A 33 1.85 3.18 -6.48
N ILE A 34 1.56 3.26 -7.79
CA ILE A 34 1.68 2.13 -8.74
C ILE A 34 3.11 1.59 -8.76
N ALA A 35 4.11 2.45 -8.65
CA ALA A 35 5.53 2.05 -8.62
C ALA A 35 6.01 1.74 -7.20
N ILE A 36 5.56 2.50 -6.20
CA ILE A 36 5.98 2.34 -4.79
C ILE A 36 5.53 0.97 -4.24
N VAL A 37 4.30 0.54 -4.50
CA VAL A 37 3.77 -0.71 -3.93
C VAL A 37 4.58 -1.94 -4.36
N PRO A 38 4.88 -2.18 -5.64
CA PRO A 38 5.76 -3.27 -6.06
C PRO A 38 7.15 -3.18 -5.45
N LEU A 39 7.74 -1.99 -5.36
CA LEU A 39 9.06 -1.81 -4.75
C LEU A 39 9.05 -2.19 -3.27
N LEU A 40 8.01 -1.80 -2.53
CA LEU A 40 7.85 -2.19 -1.13
C LEU A 40 7.71 -3.71 -0.98
N ILE A 41 6.95 -4.37 -1.86
CA ILE A 41 6.82 -5.84 -1.86
C ILE A 41 8.20 -6.49 -2.05
N VAL A 42 9.00 -6.03 -3.02
CA VAL A 42 10.35 -6.54 -3.27
C VAL A 42 11.27 -6.28 -2.07
N ALA A 43 11.24 -5.07 -1.49
CA ALA A 43 12.05 -4.73 -0.33
C ALA A 43 11.70 -5.61 0.89
N MET A 44 10.41 -5.81 1.16
CA MET A 44 9.95 -6.69 2.24
C MET A 44 10.31 -8.15 1.99
N TRP A 45 10.25 -8.62 0.74
CA TRP A 45 10.70 -9.97 0.37
C TRP A 45 12.20 -10.16 0.66
N LEU A 46 13.03 -9.17 0.34
CA LEU A 46 14.46 -9.20 0.64
C LEU A 46 14.76 -9.16 2.15
N TRP A 47 13.89 -8.52 2.94
CA TRP A 47 14.03 -8.39 4.40
C TRP A 47 13.49 -9.62 5.17
N GLY A 48 12.75 -10.51 4.51
CA GLY A 48 12.15 -11.68 5.17
C GLY A 48 13.16 -12.55 5.92
N PRO A 49 12.83 -13.11 7.11
CA PRO A 49 13.76 -13.90 7.90
C PRO A 49 14.20 -15.16 7.14
N ARG A 50 15.45 -15.17 6.66
CA ARG A 50 16.03 -16.35 5.98
C ARG A 50 16.22 -17.54 6.93
N ASP A 51 16.24 -17.28 8.24
CA ASP A 51 16.54 -18.28 9.27
C ASP A 51 15.34 -19.12 9.73
N GLN A 52 14.10 -18.74 9.41
CA GLN A 52 12.92 -19.53 9.82
C GLN A 52 12.80 -20.86 9.06
N VAL A 53 13.45 -21.00 7.90
CA VAL A 53 13.44 -22.25 7.12
C VAL A 53 14.48 -23.26 7.64
N SER A 54 15.54 -22.82 8.34
CA SER A 54 16.57 -23.72 8.86
C SER A 54 16.16 -24.39 10.19
N SER A 55 15.46 -23.67 11.07
CA SER A 55 14.97 -24.24 12.35
C SER A 55 13.97 -25.38 12.17
N GLN A 56 13.19 -25.39 11.09
CA GLN A 56 12.27 -26.50 10.80
C GLN A 56 12.98 -27.77 10.33
N ARG A 57 14.17 -27.66 9.70
CA ARG A 57 14.96 -28.84 9.30
C ARG A 57 15.64 -29.53 10.47
N VAL A 58 16.03 -28.77 11.50
CA VAL A 58 16.67 -29.33 12.70
C VAL A 58 15.66 -30.10 13.55
N LEU A 59 14.40 -29.67 13.58
CA LEU A 59 13.37 -30.34 14.39
C LEU A 59 13.01 -31.73 13.84
N VAL A 60 12.96 -31.90 12.51
CA VAL A 60 12.64 -33.20 11.88
C VAL A 60 13.76 -34.24 12.09
N LEU A 61 15.01 -33.80 12.23
CA LEU A 61 16.15 -34.70 12.46
C LEU A 61 16.28 -35.17 13.92
N LYS A 62 15.57 -34.55 14.86
CA LYS A 62 15.69 -34.85 16.30
C LYS A 62 14.61 -35.79 16.84
N THR A 63 13.68 -36.21 15.97
CA THR A 63 12.55 -37.10 16.34
C THR A 63 12.62 -38.46 15.64
N GLY A 64 13.75 -38.80 15.01
CA GLY A 64 14.05 -40.11 14.44
C GLY A 64 14.90 -40.97 15.37
#